data_AF-A0A7S3NVI4-F1
#
_entry.id   AF-A0A7S3NVI4-F1
#
_cell.length_a   1.000
_cell.length_b   1.000
_cell.length_c   1.000
_cell.angle_alpha   90.00
_cell.angle_beta   90.00
_cell.angle_gamma   90.00
#
_symmetry.space_group_name_H-M   'P 1'
#
loop_
_entity.id
_entity.type
_entity.pdbx_description
1 polymer ?
#
loop_
_entity_poly.entity_id
_entity_poly.type
_entity_poly.pdbx_seq_one_letter_code
_entity_poly.pdbx_strand_id
1 'polypeptide(L)'
;EDGFDQDDFESYTKLHQSVQIQLVGDDLTVTNPKRIQMAIDKKAVNALLLKVNQIGSLTESIRAAKLSQSSGWGVMVSHRSGETEDTFIADLVVGLKTGQIKTGAPCRSERLAKYNQ
;
A
#
# COMPACT_ATOMS: atom_id res chain seq x y z
N GLU A 1 3.95 8.16 4.30
CA GLU A 1 2.71 7.39 4.45
C GLU A 1 1.76 8.24 5.26
N ASP A 2 0.52 8.36 4.81
CA ASP A 2 -0.58 9.11 5.42
C ASP A 2 -0.21 10.40 6.16
N GLY A 3 0.18 11.44 5.41
CA GLY A 3 0.57 12.75 5.98
C GLY A 3 -0.60 13.61 6.45
N PHE A 4 -1.84 13.27 6.05
CA PHE A 4 -3.07 13.99 6.39
C PHE A 4 -4.22 13.00 6.66
N ASP A 5 -5.37 13.54 7.09
CA ASP A 5 -6.58 12.75 7.29
C ASP A 5 -7.02 12.00 6.00
N GLN A 6 -7.66 10.84 6.18
CA GLN A 6 -8.07 9.96 5.10
C GLN A 6 -8.97 10.62 4.05
N ASP A 7 -9.70 11.68 4.38
CA ASP A 7 -10.60 12.38 3.44
C ASP A 7 -10.06 13.75 2.98
N ASP A 8 -8.89 14.18 3.46
CA ASP A 8 -8.26 15.46 3.08
C ASP A 8 -7.41 15.37 1.79
N PHE A 9 -8.06 14.99 0.69
CA PHE A 9 -7.40 14.90 -0.63
C PHE A 9 -6.77 16.22 -1.09
N GLU A 10 -7.28 17.37 -0.63
CA GLU A 10 -6.77 18.68 -1.02
C GLU A 10 -5.37 18.89 -0.45
N SER A 11 -5.17 18.62 0.85
CA SER A 11 -3.85 18.74 1.48
C SER A 11 -2.84 17.75 0.89
N TYR A 12 -3.27 16.52 0.59
CA TYR A 12 -2.44 15.54 -0.13
C TYR A 12 -1.98 16.07 -1.50
N THR A 13 -2.92 16.61 -2.29
CA THR A 13 -2.63 17.14 -3.62
C THR A 13 -1.63 18.31 -3.55
N LYS A 14 -1.80 19.22 -2.59
CA LYS A 14 -0.87 20.34 -2.36
C LYS A 14 0.52 19.85 -1.97
N LEU A 15 0.61 18.85 -1.09
CA LEU A 15 1.89 18.25 -0.70
C LEU A 15 2.56 17.55 -1.89
N HIS A 16 1.82 16.76 -2.66
CA HIS A 16 2.37 16.05 -3.80
C HIS A 16 2.95 17.00 -4.87
N GLN A 17 2.39 18.20 -5.02
CA GLN A 17 2.94 19.22 -5.92
C GLN A 17 4.25 19.84 -5.42
N SER A 18 4.54 19.81 -4.11
CA SER A 18 5.67 20.51 -3.50
C SER A 18 6.88 19.61 -3.20
N VAL A 19 6.73 18.29 -3.26
CA VAL A 19 7.81 17.33 -2.93
C VAL A 19 8.04 16.29 -4.01
N GLN A 20 9.29 15.84 -4.15
CA GLN A 20 9.68 14.75 -5.05
C GLN A 20 10.11 13.52 -4.25
N ILE A 21 9.21 13.01 -3.42
CA ILE A 21 9.39 11.80 -2.61
C ILE A 21 8.19 10.87 -2.78
N GLN A 22 8.33 9.62 -2.31
CA GLN A 22 7.22 8.69 -2.27
C GLN A 22 6.18 9.10 -1.21
N LEU A 23 4.96 9.38 -1.66
CA LEU A 23 3.78 9.61 -0.84
C LEU A 23 2.91 8.37 -0.92
N VAL A 24 2.75 7.68 0.21
CA VAL A 24 2.02 6.41 0.29
C VAL A 24 0.66 6.67 0.90
N GLY A 25 -0.41 6.26 0.22
CA GLY A 25 -1.77 6.26 0.77
C GLY A 25 -2.15 4.90 1.37
N ASP A 26 -2.48 4.88 2.65
CA ASP A 26 -2.98 3.72 3.39
C ASP A 26 -4.47 3.91 3.70
N ASP A 27 -4.84 4.65 4.73
CA ASP A 27 -6.23 4.94 5.08
C ASP A 27 -6.92 5.83 4.03
N LEU A 28 -6.15 6.66 3.32
CA LEU A 28 -6.64 7.43 2.16
C LEU A 28 -7.23 6.51 1.08
N THR A 29 -6.68 5.30 0.89
CA THR A 29 -7.05 4.41 -0.22
C THR A 29 -7.71 3.12 0.22
N VAL A 30 -7.46 2.64 1.44
CA VAL A 30 -7.93 1.38 2.05
C VAL A 30 -7.90 0.18 1.10
N THR A 31 -6.88 0.10 0.24
CA THR A 31 -6.78 -0.94 -0.81
C THR A 31 -8.04 -1.03 -1.72
N ASN A 32 -8.85 0.03 -1.79
CA ASN A 32 -10.12 0.06 -2.50
C ASN A 32 -9.95 0.72 -3.88
N PRO A 33 -10.23 0.02 -4.99
CA PRO A 33 -10.05 0.55 -6.34
C PRO A 33 -10.75 1.88 -6.61
N LYS A 34 -11.90 2.17 -5.98
CA LYS A 34 -12.62 3.44 -6.16
C LYS A 34 -11.87 4.61 -5.54
N ARG A 35 -11.34 4.43 -4.32
CA ARG A 35 -10.55 5.46 -3.63
C ARG A 35 -9.17 5.62 -4.27
N ILE A 36 -8.58 4.52 -4.74
CA ILE A 36 -7.34 4.55 -5.54
C ILE A 36 -7.55 5.38 -6.81
N GLN A 37 -8.62 5.12 -7.58
CA GLN A 37 -8.92 5.91 -8.77
C GLN A 37 -9.09 7.40 -8.44
N MET A 38 -9.84 7.73 -7.38
CA MET A 38 -10.01 9.11 -6.94
C MET A 38 -8.67 9.77 -6.56
N ALA A 39 -7.80 9.05 -5.87
CA ALA A 39 -6.48 9.55 -5.47
C ALA A 39 -5.55 9.73 -6.67
N ILE A 40 -5.65 8.87 -7.70
CA ILE A 40 -4.97 9.03 -8.99
C ILE A 40 -5.48 10.29 -9.71
N ASP A 41 -6.79 10.44 -9.85
CA ASP A 41 -7.42 11.55 -10.58
C ASP A 41 -7.07 12.91 -9.95
N LYS A 42 -7.04 12.96 -8.61
CA LYS A 42 -6.66 14.16 -7.84
C LYS A 42 -5.15 14.37 -7.74
N LYS A 43 -4.33 13.40 -8.16
CA LYS A 43 -2.88 13.38 -7.94
C LYS A 43 -2.55 13.57 -6.45
N ALA A 44 -3.24 12.86 -5.57
CA ALA A 44 -3.10 13.01 -4.11
C ALA A 44 -1.82 12.34 -3.58
N VAL A 45 -1.50 11.15 -4.05
CA VAL A 45 -0.33 10.37 -3.65
C VAL A 45 0.30 9.71 -4.88
N ASN A 46 1.43 9.01 -4.73
CA ASN A 46 2.12 8.31 -5.82
C ASN A 46 2.53 6.87 -5.48
N ALA A 47 2.03 6.34 -4.35
CA ALA A 47 2.17 4.95 -3.98
C ALA A 47 0.98 4.45 -3.16
N LEU A 48 0.68 3.16 -3.30
CA LEU A 48 -0.35 2.44 -2.55
C LEU A 48 0.29 1.64 -1.40
N LEU A 49 -0.26 1.72 -0.19
CA LEU A 49 -0.03 0.70 0.84
C LEU A 49 -1.06 -0.42 0.65
N LEU A 50 -0.61 -1.60 0.20
CA LEU A 50 -1.48 -2.72 -0.12
C LEU A 50 -1.67 -3.63 1.10
N LYS A 51 -2.89 -3.66 1.66
CA LYS A 51 -3.29 -4.58 2.74
C LYS A 51 -4.45 -5.45 2.26
N VAL A 52 -4.17 -6.73 2.03
CA VAL A 52 -5.14 -7.68 1.43
C VAL A 52 -6.45 -7.75 2.20
N ASN A 53 -6.40 -7.69 3.52
CA ASN A 53 -7.58 -7.79 4.37
C ASN A 53 -8.36 -6.47 4.52
N GLN A 54 -7.92 -5.34 3.94
CA GLN A 54 -8.78 -4.15 3.83
C GLN A 54 -9.83 -4.32 2.72
N ILE A 55 -9.50 -5.01 1.64
CA ILE A 55 -10.42 -5.26 0.51
C ILE A 55 -11.09 -6.64 0.58
N GLY A 56 -10.45 -7.61 1.25
CA GLY A 56 -11.06 -8.88 1.62
C GLY A 56 -10.86 -10.04 0.64
N SER A 57 -10.25 -9.81 -0.52
CA SER A 57 -9.91 -10.89 -1.46
C SER A 57 -8.57 -10.68 -2.17
N LEU A 58 -7.92 -11.80 -2.54
CA LEU A 58 -6.67 -11.78 -3.30
C LEU A 58 -6.88 -11.14 -4.69
N THR A 59 -7.96 -11.50 -5.37
CA THR A 59 -8.27 -10.98 -6.72
C THR A 59 -8.40 -9.46 -6.72
N GLU A 60 -9.09 -8.89 -5.73
CA GLU A 60 -9.25 -7.44 -5.63
C GLU A 60 -7.96 -6.75 -5.20
N SER A 61 -7.15 -7.38 -4.35
CA SER A 61 -5.83 -6.87 -3.98
C SER A 61 -4.90 -6.79 -5.18
N ILE A 62 -4.88 -7.82 -6.03
CA ILE A 62 -4.11 -7.82 -7.29
C ILE A 62 -4.64 -6.74 -8.23
N ARG A 63 -5.96 -6.55 -8.30
CA ARG A 63 -6.56 -5.49 -9.13
C ARG A 63 -6.14 -4.09 -8.63
N ALA A 64 -6.16 -3.86 -7.33
CA ALA A 64 -5.71 -2.60 -6.71
C ALA A 64 -4.21 -2.33 -6.98
N ALA A 65 -3.36 -3.34 -6.84
CA ALA A 65 -1.94 -3.25 -7.16
C ALA A 65 -1.71 -2.92 -8.64
N LYS A 66 -2.37 -3.65 -9.55
CA LYS A 66 -2.26 -3.43 -11.00
C LYS A 66 -2.76 -2.06 -11.43
N LEU A 67 -3.88 -1.60 -10.87
CA LEU A 67 -4.40 -0.25 -11.10
C LEU A 67 -3.34 0.79 -10.74
N SER A 68 -2.78 0.70 -9.53
CA SER A 68 -1.73 1.60 -9.06
C SER A 68 -0.49 1.57 -9.96
N GLN A 69 0.03 0.37 -10.27
CA GLN A 69 1.20 0.20 -11.14
C GLN A 69 0.97 0.77 -12.55
N SER A 70 -0.22 0.54 -13.13
CA SER A 70 -0.57 1.05 -14.47
C SER A 70 -0.67 2.58 -14.51
N SER A 71 -0.93 3.22 -13.38
CA SER A 71 -0.91 4.68 -13.22
C SER A 71 0.48 5.23 -12.84
N GLY A 72 1.52 4.40 -12.89
CA GLY A 72 2.89 4.79 -12.56
C GLY A 72 3.18 4.89 -11.06
N TRP A 73 2.28 4.39 -10.20
CA TRP A 73 2.49 4.41 -8.76
C TRP A 73 3.37 3.25 -8.28
N GLY A 74 4.09 3.50 -7.19
CA GLY A 74 4.67 2.43 -6.37
C GLY A 74 3.58 1.63 -5.65
N VAL A 75 3.89 0.39 -5.28
CA VAL A 75 3.02 -0.41 -4.39
C VAL A 75 3.88 -0.95 -3.26
N MET A 76 3.47 -0.74 -2.02
CA MET A 76 4.13 -1.28 -0.84
C MET A 76 3.21 -2.32 -0.22
N VAL A 77 3.58 -3.59 -0.34
CA VAL A 77 2.83 -4.66 0.33
C VAL A 77 3.04 -4.50 1.83
N SER A 78 1.95 -4.57 2.60
CA SER A 78 1.98 -4.28 4.03
C SER A 78 1.36 -5.39 4.87
N HIS A 79 1.98 -5.62 6.01
CA HIS A 79 1.39 -6.38 7.10
C HIS A 79 0.24 -5.63 7.78
N ARG A 80 -0.33 -6.24 8.83
CA ARG A 80 -1.18 -5.58 9.82
C ARG A 80 -0.50 -5.51 11.20
N SER A 81 -0.98 -4.63 12.07
CA SER A 81 -0.46 -4.51 13.43
C SER A 81 -0.64 -5.81 14.23
N GLY A 82 -1.81 -6.45 14.12
CA GLY A 82 -2.01 -7.86 14.49
C GLY A 82 -1.67 -8.77 13.32
N GLU A 83 -0.58 -9.50 13.41
CA GLU A 83 -0.11 -10.46 12.40
C GLU A 83 -0.07 -11.89 12.96
N THR A 84 0.05 -12.85 12.06
CA THR A 84 0.22 -14.28 12.35
C THR A 84 1.57 -14.77 11.85
N GLU A 85 1.86 -16.06 11.97
CA GLU A 85 3.02 -16.71 11.38
C GLU A 85 2.94 -16.89 9.85
N ASP A 86 1.76 -16.68 9.26
CA ASP A 86 1.51 -16.85 7.82
C ASP A 86 2.43 -15.94 6.99
N THR A 87 3.09 -16.45 5.96
CA THR A 87 4.08 -15.69 5.18
C THR A 87 3.55 -15.17 3.85
N PHE A 88 2.24 -15.24 3.60
CA PHE A 88 1.62 -14.97 2.30
C PHE A 88 2.07 -13.67 1.64
N ILE A 89 2.22 -12.59 2.43
CA ILE A 89 2.61 -11.29 1.90
C ILE A 89 4.08 -11.22 1.42
N ALA A 90 4.94 -12.13 1.86
CA ALA A 90 6.32 -12.28 1.37
C ALA A 90 6.32 -12.80 -0.07
N ASP A 91 5.58 -13.87 -0.34
CA ASP A 91 5.39 -14.37 -1.71
C ASP A 91 4.62 -13.36 -2.58
N LEU A 92 3.63 -12.66 -2.00
CA LEU A 92 2.83 -11.67 -2.73
C LEU A 92 3.66 -10.49 -3.23
N VAL A 93 4.58 -9.94 -2.40
CA VAL A 93 5.43 -8.80 -2.82
C VAL A 93 6.32 -9.19 -4.00
N VAL A 94 6.84 -10.42 -3.99
CA VAL A 94 7.65 -10.97 -5.09
C VAL A 94 6.80 -11.19 -6.33
N GLY A 95 5.65 -11.86 -6.19
CA GLY A 95 4.74 -12.17 -7.30
C GLY A 95 4.17 -10.93 -7.99
N LEU A 96 3.88 -9.88 -7.23
CA LEU A 96 3.44 -8.58 -7.75
C LEU A 96 4.59 -7.69 -8.24
N LYS A 97 5.85 -8.09 -8.03
CA LYS A 97 7.06 -7.35 -8.39
C LYS A 97 7.01 -5.89 -7.94
N THR A 98 6.58 -5.65 -6.70
CA THR A 98 6.38 -4.27 -6.23
C THR A 98 7.67 -3.60 -5.74
N GLY A 99 8.69 -4.39 -5.41
CA GLY A 99 10.02 -3.92 -5.00
C GLY A 99 10.11 -3.39 -3.57
N GLN A 100 9.01 -3.37 -2.82
CA GLN A 100 8.98 -2.85 -1.44
C GLN A 100 7.90 -3.53 -0.58
N ILE A 101 8.29 -3.88 0.65
CA ILE A 101 7.43 -4.50 1.67
C ILE A 101 7.64 -3.81 3.02
N LYS A 102 6.53 -3.57 3.74
CA LYS A 102 6.51 -3.12 5.13
C LYS A 102 5.92 -4.24 5.99
N THR A 103 6.78 -5.06 6.58
CA THR A 103 6.35 -6.20 7.41
C THR A 103 6.86 -6.18 8.85
N GLY A 104 7.31 -5.01 9.33
CA GLY A 104 7.60 -4.74 10.74
C GLY A 104 9.07 -4.64 11.06
N ALA A 105 9.41 -4.47 12.34
CA ALA A 105 10.80 -4.48 12.78
C ALA A 105 11.40 -5.90 12.63
N PRO A 106 12.73 -6.04 12.61
CA PRO A 106 13.41 -7.35 12.68
C PRO A 106 13.35 -7.93 14.10
N CYS A 107 12.16 -7.95 14.69
CA CYS A 107 11.84 -8.52 15.99
C CYS A 107 10.41 -9.04 15.96
N ARG A 108 10.12 -10.02 16.84
CA ARG A 108 8.85 -10.75 16.91
C ARG A 108 8.62 -11.64 15.68
N SER A 109 8.36 -12.92 15.91
CA SER A 109 8.41 -13.94 14.87
C SER A 109 7.36 -13.77 13.79
N GLU A 110 6.22 -13.13 14.07
CA GLU A 110 5.20 -12.85 13.06
C GLU A 110 5.69 -11.86 11.98
N ARG A 111 6.75 -11.09 12.26
CA ARG A 111 7.44 -10.20 11.31
C ARG A 111 8.55 -10.93 10.60
N LEU A 112 9.42 -11.59 11.38
CA LEU A 112 10.56 -12.34 10.88
C LEU A 112 10.16 -13.48 9.93
N ALA A 113 9.01 -14.12 10.16
CA ALA A 113 8.50 -15.16 9.28
C ALA A 113 8.42 -14.70 7.81
N LYS A 114 7.98 -13.45 7.56
CA LYS A 114 7.91 -12.88 6.21
C LYS A 114 9.26 -12.44 5.65
N TYR A 115 10.20 -12.05 6.51
CA TYR A 115 11.55 -11.69 6.07
C TYR A 115 12.43 -12.92 5.76
N ASN A 116 12.15 -14.05 6.42
CA ASN A 116 12.86 -15.30 6.21
C ASN A 116 12.37 -16.07 4.97
N GLN A 117 11.13 -15.82 4.54
CA GLN A 117 10.52 -16.34 3.31
C GLN A 117 10.95 -15.47 2.11
#